data_AF-A0A496ST11-F1
#
_entry.id   AF-A0A496ST11-F1
#
_cell.length_a   1.000
_cell.length_b   1.000
_cell.length_c   1.000
_cell.angle_alpha   90.00
_cell.angle_beta   90.00
_cell.angle_gamma   90.00
#
_symmetry.space_group_name_H-M   'P 1'
#
loop_
_entity.id
_entity.type
_entity.pdbx_description
1 polymer ?
#
loop_
_entity_poly.entity_id
_entity_poly.type
_entity_poly.pdbx_seq_one_letter_code
_entity_poly.pdbx_strand_id
1 'polypeptide(L)' 'MTNKQESPIQAIGRRKLKIAEWRSHIYNTRGKRVRRCIRCGTTHGVIRKYGLYVCRRCIREVYDKLGFVKSGIHRG' A
#
# COMPACT_ATOMS: atom_id res chain seq x y z
N MET A 1 -34.36 -39.62 -15.14
CA MET A 1 -35.19 -38.43 -15.40
C MET A 1 -34.29 -37.21 -15.30
N THR A 2 -34.00 -36.63 -16.46
CA THR A 2 -33.61 -35.23 -16.75
C THR A 2 -32.99 -34.43 -15.60
N ASN A 3 -31.67 -34.28 -15.56
CA ASN A 3 -30.94 -33.22 -16.27
C ASN A 3 -31.34 -31.80 -15.80
N LYS A 4 -30.51 -31.24 -14.93
CA LYS A 4 -30.17 -29.81 -14.94
C LYS A 4 -28.65 -29.71 -15.00
N GLN A 5 -28.11 -29.97 -16.18
CA GLN A 5 -26.81 -29.44 -16.59
C GLN A 5 -26.94 -27.92 -16.66
N GLU A 6 -26.67 -27.23 -15.55
CA GLU A 6 -26.44 -25.80 -15.60
C GLU A 6 -25.08 -25.54 -16.26
N SER A 7 -25.11 -24.77 -17.34
CA SER A 7 -24.02 -24.55 -18.28
C SER A 7 -22.70 -24.09 -17.62
N PRO A 8 -21.51 -24.45 -18.17
CA PRO A 8 -20.21 -24.17 -17.56
C PRO A 8 -19.89 -22.67 -17.39
N ILE A 9 -20.60 -21.82 -18.12
CA ILE A 9 -20.32 -20.39 -18.25
C ILE A 9 -20.84 -19.63 -17.02
N GLN A 10 -21.87 -20.12 -16.32
CA GLN A 10 -22.46 -19.43 -15.16
C GLN A 10 -21.63 -19.57 -13.86
N ALA A 11 -20.63 -20.45 -13.83
CA ALA A 11 -19.76 -20.67 -12.67
C ALA A 11 -18.51 -19.76 -12.64
N ILE A 12 -18.24 -18.98 -13.71
CA ILE A 12 -17.02 -18.17 -13.84
C ILE A 12 -17.15 -16.81 -13.10
N GLY A 13 -18.37 -16.40 -12.73
CA GLY A 13 -18.65 -15.09 -12.12
C GLY A 13 -18.42 -14.96 -10.60
N ARG A 14 -17.91 -15.99 -9.90
CA ARG A 14 -17.82 -15.97 -8.42
C ARG A 14 -16.46 -16.27 -7.80
N ARG A 15 -15.38 -16.32 -8.56
CA ARG A 15 -14.05 -16.11 -7.97
C ARG A 15 -13.74 -14.63 -7.95
N LYS A 16 -14.46 -13.89 -7.09
CA LYS A 16 -14.02 -12.58 -6.63
C LYS A 16 -12.66 -12.82 -5.98
N LEU A 17 -11.59 -12.71 -6.75
CA LEU A 17 -10.27 -12.46 -6.20
C LEU A 17 -10.46 -11.18 -5.39
N LYS A 18 -10.58 -11.31 -4.07
CA LYS A 18 -10.69 -10.16 -3.19
C LYS A 18 -9.31 -9.51 -3.12
N ILE A 19 -8.93 -8.85 -4.22
CA ILE A 19 -7.62 -8.24 -4.44
C ILE A 19 -7.28 -7.29 -3.28
N ALA A 20 -8.26 -6.56 -2.75
CA ALA A 20 -8.09 -5.69 -1.59
C ALA A 20 -7.76 -6.46 -0.30
N GLU A 21 -8.45 -7.57 -0.05
CA GLU A 21 -8.23 -8.42 1.14
C GLU A 21 -6.85 -9.10 1.06
N TRP A 22 -6.48 -9.61 -0.12
CA TRP A 22 -5.17 -10.20 -0.36
C TRP A 22 -4.02 -9.17 -0.23
N ARG A 23 -4.20 -7.96 -0.75
CA ARG A 23 -3.25 -6.84 -0.56
C ARG A 23 -3.10 -6.47 0.91
N SER A 24 -4.20 -6.44 1.67
CA SER A 24 -4.19 -6.19 3.12
C SER A 24 -3.46 -7.30 3.88
N HIS A 25 -3.74 -8.57 3.56
CA HIS A 25 -3.06 -9.71 4.14
C HIS A 25 -1.54 -9.66 3.91
N ILE A 26 -1.07 -9.45 2.67
CA ILE A 26 0.37 -9.31 2.36
C ILE A 26 1.00 -8.12 3.10
N TYR A 27 0.25 -7.02 3.21
CA TYR A 27 0.73 -5.86 3.93
C TYR A 27 0.86 -6.15 5.43
N ASN A 28 -0.10 -6.82 6.05
CA ASN A 28 -0.08 -7.07 7.49
C ASN A 28 0.85 -8.21 7.90
N THR A 29 1.04 -9.21 7.03
CA THR A 29 1.96 -10.36 7.27
C THR A 29 3.43 -9.97 7.22
N ARG A 30 3.84 -9.04 6.36
CA ARG A 30 5.24 -8.59 6.33
C ARG A 30 5.57 -7.72 7.55
N GLY A 31 6.49 -8.22 8.38
CA GLY A 31 6.95 -7.54 9.60
C GLY A 31 7.43 -6.10 9.36
N LYS A 32 7.35 -5.26 10.39
CA LYS A 32 7.74 -3.83 10.32
C LYS A 32 9.16 -3.62 9.78
N ARG A 33 10.10 -4.55 10.08
CA ARG A 33 11.51 -4.50 9.65
C ARG A 33 11.73 -4.68 8.15
N VAL A 34 10.78 -5.26 7.42
CA VAL A 34 10.86 -5.43 5.96
C VAL A 34 10.78 -4.08 5.25
N ARG A 35 10.14 -3.09 5.86
CA ARG A 35 9.92 -1.77 5.27
C ARG A 35 11.04 -0.84 5.71
N ARG A 36 11.93 -0.51 4.77
CA ARG A 36 13.08 0.35 5.01
C ARG A 36 12.96 1.64 4.21
N CYS A 37 13.52 2.71 4.77
CA CYS A 37 13.73 3.94 4.04
C CYS A 37 14.69 3.67 2.87
N ILE A 38 14.30 4.05 1.66
CA ILE A 38 15.14 3.89 0.46
C ILE A 38 16.45 4.68 0.54
N ARG A 39 16.49 5.77 1.33
CA ARG A 39 17.66 6.66 1.46
C ARG A 39 18.62 6.24 2.57
N CYS A 40 18.10 5.94 3.76
CA CYS A 40 18.93 5.70 4.96
C CYS A 40 18.76 4.32 5.58
N GLY A 41 17.97 3.42 4.99
CA GLY A 41 17.79 2.05 5.46
C GLY A 41 17.03 1.89 6.78
N THR A 42 16.68 2.98 7.48
CA THR A 42 15.96 2.90 8.75
C THR A 42 14.56 2.30 8.58
N THR A 43 14.12 1.55 9.56
CA THR A 43 12.76 0.98 9.64
C THR A 43 11.81 1.87 10.44
N HIS A 44 12.32 2.92 11.08
CA HIS A 44 11.55 3.78 11.96
C HIS A 44 10.95 4.98 11.21
N GLY A 45 9.63 5.17 11.37
CA GLY A 45 8.93 6.34 10.81
C GLY A 45 9.01 6.43 9.29
N VAL A 46 8.95 5.30 8.59
CA VAL A 46 8.91 5.23 7.12
C VAL A 46 7.54 5.66 6.61
N ILE A 47 7.51 6.73 5.83
CA ILE A 47 6.34 7.25 5.14
C ILE A 47 6.14 6.42 3.87
N ARG A 48 4.97 5.79 3.77
CA ARG A 48 4.63 4.82 2.70
C ARG A 48 3.58 5.34 1.73
N LYS A 49 2.96 6.48 2.05
CA LYS A 49 1.94 7.10 1.21
C LYS A 49 2.57 7.48 -0.14
N TYR A 50 1.80 7.32 -1.20
CA TYR A 50 2.23 7.60 -2.58
C TYR A 50 3.44 6.78 -3.05
N GLY A 51 3.76 5.66 -2.38
CA GLY A 51 4.90 4.82 -2.77
C GLY A 51 6.27 5.41 -2.46
N LEU A 52 6.35 6.43 -1.59
CA LEU A 52 7.61 7.13 -1.30
C LEU A 52 8.66 6.26 -0.59
N TYR A 53 8.27 5.46 0.40
CA TYR A 53 9.18 4.64 1.22
C TYR A 53 10.40 5.42 1.77
N VAL A 54 10.17 6.64 2.26
CA VAL A 54 11.20 7.52 2.85
C VAL A 54 10.87 7.78 4.31
N CYS A 55 11.86 7.84 5.22
CA CYS A 55 11.59 8.14 6.62
C CYS A 55 11.33 9.63 6.87
N ARG A 56 10.64 9.95 7.97
CA ARG A 56 10.29 11.33 8.37
C ARG A 56 11.47 12.30 8.51
N ARG A 57 12.70 11.78 8.71
CA ARG A 57 13.92 12.62 8.75
C ARG A 57 14.35 12.97 7.34
N CYS A 58 14.53 11.94 6.52
CA CYS A 58 14.92 12.08 5.12
C CYS A 58 13.93 12.90 4.30
N ILE A 59 12.62 12.82 4.58
CA ILE A 59 11.63 13.58 3.81
C ILE A 59 11.84 15.10 3.94
N ARG A 60 12.37 15.59 5.07
CA ARG A 60 12.65 17.03 5.27
C ARG A 60 13.82 17.51 4.40
N GLU A 61 14.76 16.63 4.09
CA GLU A 61 15.91 16.93 3.22
C GLU A 61 15.53 16.95 1.73
N VAL A 62 14.53 16.15 1.34
CA VAL A 62 14.08 16.02 -0.05
C VAL A 62 12.76 16.74 -0.33
N TYR A 63 12.20 17.42 0.68
CA TYR A 63 10.87 18.01 0.66
C TYR A 63 10.68 18.96 -0.55
N ASP A 64 11.65 19.86 -0.74
CA ASP A 64 11.64 20.85 -1.82
C ASP A 64 11.73 20.18 -3.19
N LYS A 65 12.53 19.10 -3.30
CA LYS A 65 12.70 18.34 -4.55
C LYS A 65 11.46 17.53 -4.92
N LEU A 66 10.68 17.13 -3.92
CA LEU A 66 9.41 16.42 -4.11
C LEU A 66 8.24 17.37 -4.42
N GLY A 67 8.48 18.68 -4.46
CA GLY A 67 7.45 19.68 -4.78
C GLY A 67 6.43 19.89 -3.66
N PHE A 68 6.74 19.48 -2.43
CA PHE A 68 5.88 19.82 -1.31
C PHE A 68 6.08 21.29 -0.91
N VAL A 69 4.99 21.98 -0.55
CA VAL A 69 5.02 23.38 -0.09
C VAL A 69 4.53 23.47 1.35
N LYS A 70 5.28 24.21 2.19
CA LYS A 70 4.96 24.36 3.61
C LYS A 70 3.64 25.13 3.77
N SER A 71 2.56 24.41 4.06
CA SER A 71 1.28 25.02 4.42
C SER A 71 1.41 25.69 5.80
N GLY A 72 1.59 27.01 5.82
CA GLY A 72 1.74 27.81 7.04
C GLY A 72 0.49 27.92 7.93
N ILE A 73 -0.54 27.11 7.66
CA ILE A 73 -1.89 27.16 8.24
C ILE A 73 -1.93 26.50 9.64
N HIS A 74 -0.91 25.72 9.98
CA HIS A 74 -0.80 25.08 11.31
C HIS A 74 0.43 25.63 12.03
N ARG A 75 0.37 26.93 12.34
CA ARG A 75 1.21 27.50 13.39
C ARG A 75 0.27 27.79 14.57
N GLY A 76 0.34 26.94 15.58
CA GLY A 76 -0.07 27.36 16.92
C GLY A 76 0.85 28.48 17.39
#